data_AF-A0A497IHM6-F1
#
_entry.id   AF-A0A497IHM6-F1
#
_cell.length_a   1.000
_cell.length_b   1.000
_cell.length_c   1.000
_cell.angle_alpha   90.00
_cell.angle_beta   90.00
_cell.angle_gamma   90.00
#
_symmetry.space_group_name_H-M   'P 1'
#
loop_
_entity.id
_entity.type
_entity.pdbx_description
1 polymer ?
#
loop_
_entity_poly.entity_id
_entity_poly.type
_entity_poly.pdbx_seq_one_letter_code
_entity_poly.pdbx_strand_id
1 'polypeptide(L)'
;MKRLFLFCNFLVLFLSAARANASHFDSGWIQYRQPNGVTFIGREWGDEFAYWCETKDGYRFVKNYDDGYYYYAALGPDGDFQPSRYKVGIDDPVKARIPKHLERSPSREAEIEASIKAFNDELDKIRSGTTPSEVFLGIILVEFHDVTHRDSNGYPPYTKTDFENMLFSENYYNTAENGIYSPDGEEVFGSVHDYYKEVSYGAFNLIGEVLNEPLPNDVPDWITLPEDKSYYHKGTWADFRDEVLDSAAARGYDTTTTDTRKLAIIYAGNIWIGGGLQTAADPTNGIYFMAERWQRPTNKDTITDPFAHNRCALS
;
A
#
# COMPACT_ATOMS: atom_id res chain seq x y z
N MET A 1 -5.50 -3.50 -19.48
CA MET A 1 -5.51 -2.03 -19.35
C MET A 1 -5.86 -1.66 -17.91
N LYS A 2 -5.11 -2.20 -16.95
CA LYS A 2 -5.35 -1.99 -15.51
C LYS A 2 -4.00 -2.10 -14.82
N ARG A 3 -3.52 -0.96 -14.33
CA ARG A 3 -2.23 -0.80 -13.66
C ARG A 3 -2.41 -0.74 -12.14
N LEU A 4 -1.46 -1.40 -11.48
CA LEU A 4 -0.69 -0.96 -10.30
C LEU A 4 -1.41 -0.75 -8.96
N PHE A 5 -1.50 -1.82 -8.16
CA PHE A 5 -1.71 -1.75 -6.70
C PHE A 5 -0.59 -2.50 -5.96
N LEU A 6 0.61 -1.89 -5.92
CA LEU A 6 1.66 -2.25 -4.95
C LEU A 6 2.51 -1.04 -4.50
N PHE A 7 2.12 0.19 -4.84
CA PHE A 7 3.04 1.33 -4.77
C PHE A 7 2.82 2.28 -3.57
N CYS A 8 1.62 2.37 -3.00
CA CYS A 8 1.33 3.36 -1.97
C CYS A 8 1.81 3.00 -0.55
N ASN A 9 2.25 1.75 -0.29
CA ASN A 9 2.88 1.43 1.00
C ASN A 9 4.39 1.58 0.98
N PHE A 10 5.05 1.43 -0.17
CA PHE A 10 6.49 1.65 -0.26
C PHE A 10 6.88 3.12 -0.16
N LEU A 11 6.03 4.03 -0.62
CA LEU A 11 6.31 5.46 -0.64
C LEU A 11 6.47 6.08 0.75
N VAL A 12 5.77 5.56 1.77
CA VAL A 12 5.84 6.08 3.14
C VAL A 12 6.96 5.42 3.96
N LEU A 13 7.53 4.30 3.50
CA LEU A 13 8.39 3.44 4.32
C LEU A 13 9.91 3.59 4.07
N PHE A 14 10.37 4.27 3.02
CA PHE A 14 11.83 4.43 2.75
C PHE A 14 12.20 5.82 2.21
N LEU A 15 11.58 6.89 2.72
CA LEU A 15 11.91 8.25 2.29
C LEU A 15 13.29 8.73 2.73
N SER A 16 13.99 8.02 3.62
CA SER A 16 15.31 8.42 4.11
C SER A 16 16.43 8.39 3.06
N ALA A 17 16.17 8.01 1.80
CA ALA A 17 17.24 7.97 0.79
C ALA A 17 16.93 8.44 -0.63
N ALA A 18 15.71 8.89 -0.94
CA ALA A 18 15.38 9.34 -2.29
C ALA A 18 14.74 10.73 -2.31
N ARG A 19 15.09 11.51 -3.34
CA ARG A 19 14.44 12.79 -3.65
C ARG A 19 13.04 12.51 -4.22
N ALA A 20 12.09 12.21 -3.34
CA ALA A 20 10.70 12.10 -3.74
C ALA A 20 10.16 13.50 -4.08
N ASN A 21 9.60 13.66 -5.28
CA ASN A 21 8.61 14.69 -5.54
C ASN A 21 7.25 14.01 -5.41
N ALA A 22 6.24 14.72 -4.91
CA ALA A 22 4.86 14.25 -4.93
C ALA A 22 4.50 13.84 -6.37
N SER A 23 4.21 12.56 -6.61
CA SER A 23 3.99 12.07 -7.96
C SER A 23 2.55 12.34 -8.34
N HIS A 24 2.34 13.26 -9.27
CA HIS A 24 1.01 13.58 -9.77
C HIS A 24 0.36 12.36 -10.43
N PHE A 25 -0.81 11.96 -9.94
CA PHE A 25 -1.67 10.96 -10.55
C PHE A 25 -2.82 11.62 -11.31
N ASP A 26 -3.16 11.06 -12.47
CA ASP A 26 -4.33 11.45 -13.26
C ASP A 26 -4.80 10.27 -14.12
N SER A 27 -6.03 9.81 -13.87
CA SER A 27 -6.66 8.71 -14.62
C SER A 27 -7.04 9.11 -16.06
N GLY A 28 -7.14 10.41 -16.34
CA GLY A 28 -7.90 10.89 -17.48
C GLY A 28 -9.40 10.55 -17.37
N TRP A 29 -10.15 10.76 -18.46
CA TRP A 29 -11.60 10.52 -18.46
C TRP A 29 -11.95 9.07 -18.79
N ILE A 30 -12.44 8.33 -17.80
CA ILE A 30 -12.72 6.90 -17.91
C ILE A 30 -14.11 6.51 -17.42
N GLN A 31 -14.53 5.30 -17.80
CA GLN A 31 -15.86 4.79 -17.49
C GLN A 31 -15.88 4.02 -16.17
N TYR A 32 -16.66 4.52 -15.22
CA TYR A 32 -16.98 3.87 -13.96
C TYR A 32 -18.28 3.07 -14.10
N ARG A 33 -18.41 2.02 -13.29
CA ARG A 33 -19.59 1.16 -13.22
C ARG A 33 -20.07 1.04 -11.77
N GLN A 34 -21.33 1.38 -11.54
CA GLN A 34 -22.05 1.16 -10.30
C GLN A 34 -22.32 -0.33 -10.07
N PRO A 35 -22.47 -0.78 -8.82
CA PRO A 35 -22.84 -2.17 -8.51
C PRO A 35 -24.11 -2.67 -9.21
N ASN A 36 -25.08 -1.80 -9.48
CA ASN A 36 -26.30 -2.15 -10.22
C ASN A 36 -26.12 -2.18 -11.75
N GLY A 37 -24.90 -1.99 -12.25
CA GLY A 37 -24.55 -2.03 -13.67
C GLY A 37 -24.61 -0.69 -14.40
N VAL A 38 -25.19 0.37 -13.81
CA VAL A 38 -25.20 1.72 -14.39
C VAL A 38 -23.77 2.24 -14.55
N THR A 39 -23.46 2.93 -15.65
CA THR A 39 -22.12 3.47 -15.91
C THR A 39 -22.13 4.99 -16.01
N PHE A 40 -21.01 5.61 -15.66
CA PHE A 40 -20.79 7.05 -15.83
C PHE A 40 -19.33 7.33 -16.19
N ILE A 41 -19.03 8.52 -16.72
CA ILE A 41 -17.66 8.93 -17.03
C ILE A 41 -17.15 9.85 -15.93
N GLY A 42 -15.98 9.53 -15.38
CA GLY A 42 -15.30 10.32 -14.36
C GLY A 42 -13.79 10.40 -14.60
N ARG A 43 -13.12 11.25 -13.83
CA ARG A 43 -11.67 11.41 -13.78
C ARG A 43 -11.25 11.52 -12.32
N GLU A 44 -10.15 10.87 -11.98
CA GLU A 44 -9.49 10.94 -10.69
C GLU A 44 -8.11 11.55 -10.89
N TRP A 45 -7.74 12.54 -10.08
CA TRP A 45 -6.42 13.14 -10.14
C TRP A 45 -5.99 13.66 -8.78
N GLY A 46 -4.69 13.87 -8.61
CA GLY A 46 -4.14 14.37 -7.36
C GLY A 46 -2.69 14.01 -7.18
N ASP A 47 -2.30 13.89 -5.94
CA ASP A 47 -1.01 13.42 -5.46
C ASP A 47 -1.21 12.76 -4.08
N GLU A 48 -0.11 12.51 -3.38
CA GLU A 48 -0.10 11.84 -2.07
C GLU A 48 -0.71 12.65 -0.93
N PHE A 49 -1.00 13.93 -1.16
CA PHE A 49 -1.55 14.83 -0.16
C PHE A 49 -3.03 15.10 -0.38
N ALA A 50 -3.47 15.10 -1.64
CA ALA A 50 -4.85 15.31 -1.99
C ALA A 50 -5.20 14.64 -3.30
N TYR A 51 -6.37 14.01 -3.34
CA TYR A 51 -6.97 13.52 -4.58
C TYR A 51 -8.38 14.07 -4.76
N TRP A 52 -8.82 14.08 -6.00
CA TRP A 52 -10.12 14.51 -6.44
C TRP A 52 -10.68 13.48 -7.41
N CYS A 53 -12.01 13.30 -7.37
CA CYS A 53 -12.73 12.56 -8.38
C CYS A 53 -13.84 13.44 -8.92
N GLU A 54 -13.97 13.56 -10.24
CA GLU A 54 -14.97 14.43 -10.88
C GLU A 54 -15.61 13.77 -12.10
N THR A 55 -16.90 13.99 -12.28
CA THR A 55 -17.64 13.62 -13.49
C THR A 55 -17.38 14.64 -14.61
N LYS A 56 -17.62 14.29 -15.88
CA LYS A 56 -17.49 15.25 -17.00
C LYS A 56 -18.34 16.51 -16.83
N ASP A 57 -19.43 16.41 -16.08
CA ASP A 57 -20.35 17.51 -15.83
C ASP A 57 -19.93 18.40 -14.65
N GLY A 58 -18.79 18.13 -14.02
CA GLY A 58 -18.21 18.94 -12.94
C GLY A 58 -18.66 18.55 -11.54
N TYR A 59 -19.31 17.40 -11.35
CA TYR A 59 -19.70 16.93 -10.00
C TYR A 59 -18.60 16.08 -9.38
N ARG A 60 -18.21 16.40 -8.15
CA ARG A 60 -17.31 15.54 -7.36
C ARG A 60 -18.01 14.24 -6.97
N PHE A 61 -17.25 13.14 -6.91
CA PHE A 61 -17.78 11.85 -6.46
C PHE A 61 -16.81 11.14 -5.52
N VAL A 62 -17.32 10.21 -4.73
CA VAL A 62 -16.53 9.32 -3.86
C VAL A 62 -17.15 7.93 -3.87
N LYS A 63 -16.33 6.90 -3.63
CA LYS A 63 -16.83 5.53 -3.47
C LYS A 63 -17.12 5.27 -1.99
N ASN A 64 -18.33 4.82 -1.69
CA ASN A 64 -18.62 4.21 -0.40
C ASN A 64 -18.17 2.74 -0.44
N TYR A 65 -17.28 2.37 0.47
CA TYR A 65 -16.73 1.02 0.50
C TYR A 65 -17.60 0.02 1.26
N ASP A 66 -18.57 0.50 2.05
CA ASP A 66 -19.49 -0.38 2.78
C ASP A 66 -20.52 -1.04 1.84
N ASP A 67 -20.93 -0.34 0.77
CA ASP A 67 -21.91 -0.84 -0.21
C ASP A 67 -21.39 -0.91 -1.65
N GLY A 68 -20.16 -0.42 -1.89
CA GLY A 68 -19.50 -0.42 -3.19
C GLY A 68 -19.99 0.62 -4.20
N TYR A 69 -20.96 1.47 -3.86
CA TYR A 69 -21.52 2.47 -4.77
C TYR A 69 -20.67 3.75 -4.84
N TYR A 70 -20.71 4.40 -6.01
CA TYR A 70 -20.19 5.75 -6.20
C TYR A 70 -21.29 6.77 -5.91
N TYR A 71 -21.03 7.67 -4.97
CA TYR A 71 -21.93 8.73 -4.56
C TYR A 71 -21.38 10.08 -5.01
N TYR A 72 -22.27 11.03 -5.32
CA TYR A 72 -21.88 12.43 -5.39
C TYR A 72 -21.31 12.84 -4.04
N ALA A 73 -20.21 13.59 -4.06
CA ALA A 73 -19.54 14.02 -2.83
C ALA A 73 -20.32 15.15 -2.14
N ALA A 74 -20.24 15.15 -0.82
CA ALA A 74 -20.60 16.28 0.05
C ALA A 74 -19.41 16.55 1.00
N LEU A 75 -19.42 17.69 1.69
CA LEU A 75 -18.42 17.94 2.73
C LEU A 75 -18.79 17.24 4.04
N GLY A 76 -17.80 16.60 4.64
CA GLY A 76 -17.84 16.05 5.98
C GLY A 76 -17.68 17.10 7.08
N PRO A 77 -17.86 16.71 8.35
CA PRO A 77 -17.57 17.57 9.49
C PRO A 77 -16.10 18.04 9.55
N ASP A 78 -15.19 17.27 8.97
CA ASP A 78 -13.76 17.56 8.81
C ASP A 78 -13.45 18.47 7.61
N GLY A 79 -14.46 18.77 6.77
CA GLY A 79 -14.29 19.57 5.57
C GLY A 79 -13.66 18.82 4.39
N ASP A 80 -13.57 17.49 4.45
CA ASP A 80 -13.16 16.63 3.33
C ASP A 80 -14.37 16.04 2.60
N PHE A 81 -14.13 15.36 1.47
CA PHE A 81 -15.18 14.73 0.69
C PHE A 81 -15.70 13.45 1.36
N GLN A 82 -17.01 13.37 1.56
CA GLN A 82 -17.72 12.18 2.03
C GLN A 82 -18.86 11.80 1.08
N PRO A 83 -19.34 10.53 1.12
CA PRO A 83 -20.50 10.13 0.34
C PRO A 83 -21.73 10.93 0.74
N SER A 84 -22.41 11.55 -0.22
CA SER A 84 -23.79 11.98 -0.01
C SER A 84 -24.75 10.79 -0.04
N ARG A 85 -26.05 11.05 0.00
CA ARG A 85 -27.08 10.02 -0.22
C ARG A 85 -27.39 9.72 -1.69
N TYR A 86 -26.83 10.49 -2.63
CA TYR A 86 -27.18 10.43 -4.04
C TYR A 86 -26.09 9.72 -4.86
N LYS A 87 -26.46 8.73 -5.65
CA LYS A 87 -25.58 7.88 -6.44
C LYS A 87 -25.34 8.44 -7.83
N VAL A 88 -24.08 8.45 -8.27
CA VAL A 88 -23.69 9.01 -9.57
C VAL A 88 -24.32 8.23 -10.73
N GLY A 89 -24.93 8.94 -11.67
CA GLY A 89 -25.57 8.32 -12.85
C GLY A 89 -26.89 7.60 -12.56
N ILE A 90 -27.29 7.49 -11.29
CA ILE A 90 -28.59 6.92 -10.86
C ILE A 90 -29.53 8.05 -10.43
N ASP A 91 -29.05 8.92 -9.54
CA ASP A 91 -29.81 10.07 -9.06
C ASP A 91 -29.52 11.31 -9.92
N ASP A 92 -30.53 12.16 -10.13
CA ASP A 92 -30.41 13.40 -10.88
C ASP A 92 -29.72 14.49 -10.02
N PRO A 93 -28.47 14.88 -10.34
CA PRO A 93 -27.70 15.81 -9.51
C PRO A 93 -28.27 17.23 -9.52
N VAL A 94 -28.98 17.63 -10.59
CA VAL A 94 -29.58 18.96 -10.71
C VAL A 94 -30.80 19.05 -9.79
N LYS A 95 -31.66 18.03 -9.79
CA LYS A 95 -32.79 17.96 -8.86
C LYS A 95 -32.34 17.82 -7.41
N ALA A 96 -31.26 17.07 -7.18
CA ALA A 96 -30.66 16.90 -5.86
C ALA A 96 -29.87 18.13 -5.38
N ARG A 97 -29.70 19.15 -6.24
CA ARG A 97 -28.94 20.39 -5.96
C ARG A 97 -27.51 20.12 -5.52
N ILE A 98 -26.87 19.15 -6.16
CA ILE A 98 -25.45 18.85 -5.92
C ILE A 98 -24.60 20.01 -6.48
N PRO A 99 -23.68 20.59 -5.69
CA PRO A 99 -22.78 21.61 -6.21
C PRO A 99 -21.79 21.02 -7.20
N LYS A 100 -21.47 21.78 -8.26
CA LYS A 100 -20.35 21.50 -9.14
C LYS A 100 -19.06 22.05 -8.54
N HIS A 101 -17.93 21.43 -8.90
CA HIS A 101 -16.59 21.84 -8.48
C HIS A 101 -16.52 22.04 -6.95
N LEU A 102 -17.11 21.09 -6.22
CA LEU A 102 -17.04 21.11 -4.76
C LEU A 102 -15.55 21.05 -4.37
N GLU A 103 -15.14 21.99 -3.54
CA GLU A 103 -13.80 22.03 -2.95
C GLU A 103 -13.87 21.77 -1.45
N ARG A 104 -12.74 21.35 -0.90
CA ARG A 104 -12.55 21.13 0.53
C ARG A 104 -12.72 22.43 1.31
N SER A 105 -12.91 22.34 2.61
CA SER A 105 -12.92 23.53 3.45
C SER A 105 -11.52 24.19 3.48
N PRO A 106 -11.43 25.51 3.70
CA PRO A 106 -10.14 26.18 3.86
C PRO A 106 -9.29 25.60 5.00
N SER A 107 -9.92 25.10 6.07
CA SER A 107 -9.19 24.45 7.17
C SER A 107 -8.55 23.14 6.72
N ARG A 108 -9.27 22.35 5.90
CA ARG A 108 -8.78 21.09 5.37
C ARG A 108 -7.65 21.32 4.35
N GLU A 109 -7.78 22.33 3.51
CA GLU A 109 -6.70 22.73 2.59
C GLU A 109 -5.43 23.17 3.36
N ALA A 110 -5.58 23.95 4.44
CA ALA A 110 -4.45 24.34 5.28
C ALA A 110 -3.76 23.14 5.97
N GLU A 111 -4.52 22.12 6.39
CA GLU A 111 -3.96 20.86 6.92
C GLU A 111 -3.14 20.09 5.87
N ILE A 112 -3.65 20.03 4.64
CA ILE A 112 -2.97 19.40 3.49
C ILE A 112 -1.67 20.17 3.20
N GLU A 113 -1.71 21.50 3.11
CA GLU A 113 -0.53 22.34 2.91
C GLU A 113 0.51 22.17 4.03
N ALA A 114 0.07 22.10 5.29
CA ALA A 114 0.96 21.86 6.42
C ALA A 114 1.64 20.49 6.32
N SER A 115 0.92 19.46 5.84
CA SER A 115 1.45 18.12 5.62
C SER A 115 2.46 18.10 4.48
N ILE A 116 2.19 18.79 3.37
CA ILE A 116 3.13 19.00 2.25
C ILE A 116 4.40 19.68 2.76
N LYS A 117 4.26 20.74 3.56
CA LYS A 117 5.41 21.46 4.11
C LYS A 117 6.24 20.56 5.02
N ALA A 118 5.60 19.86 5.96
CA ALA A 118 6.30 18.95 6.87
C ALA A 118 7.07 17.86 6.09
N PHE A 119 6.44 17.29 5.06
CA PHE A 119 7.09 16.33 4.17
C PHE A 119 8.31 16.91 3.45
N ASN A 120 8.18 18.12 2.89
CA ASN A 120 9.30 18.80 2.23
C ASN A 120 10.44 19.17 3.19
N ASP A 121 10.11 19.61 4.42
CA ASP A 121 11.11 19.91 5.45
C ASP A 121 11.91 18.64 5.83
N GLU A 122 11.26 17.49 5.95
CA GLU A 122 11.93 16.20 6.16
C GLU A 122 12.79 15.80 4.96
N LEU A 123 12.28 15.96 3.74
CA LEU A 123 13.06 15.73 2.52
C LEU A 123 14.30 16.62 2.43
N ASP A 124 14.22 17.88 2.85
CA ASP A 124 15.36 18.79 2.83
C ASP A 124 16.44 18.40 3.85
N LYS A 125 16.06 17.89 5.02
CA LYS A 125 17.02 17.29 5.97
C LYS A 125 17.73 16.11 5.34
N ILE A 126 17.00 15.22 4.66
CA ILE A 126 17.55 14.06 3.95
C ILE A 126 18.50 14.51 2.83
N ARG A 127 18.11 15.51 2.04
CA ARG A 127 18.94 16.11 0.96
C ARG A 127 20.24 16.72 1.47
N SER A 128 20.28 17.17 2.72
CA SER A 128 21.46 17.77 3.35
C SER A 128 22.40 16.77 4.03
N GLY A 129 21.97 15.51 4.21
CA GLY A 129 22.76 14.45 4.81
C GLY A 129 23.58 13.63 3.80
N THR A 130 24.62 12.96 4.26
CA THR A 130 25.27 11.85 3.54
C THR A 130 24.32 10.64 3.52
N THR A 131 23.41 10.65 2.56
CA THR A 131 22.54 9.50 2.30
C THR A 131 23.40 8.34 1.79
N PRO A 132 23.29 7.13 2.35
CA PRO A 132 23.95 5.96 1.77
C PRO A 132 23.49 5.74 0.34
N SER A 133 24.42 5.55 -0.59
CA SER A 133 24.10 5.22 -1.98
C SER A 133 23.58 3.80 -2.14
N GLU A 134 23.71 2.96 -1.09
CA GLU A 134 23.24 1.59 -1.07
C GLU A 134 22.71 1.22 0.33
N VAL A 135 21.56 0.54 0.37
CA VAL A 135 20.97 -0.02 1.59
C VAL A 135 20.57 -1.47 1.33
N PHE A 136 20.95 -2.34 2.25
CA PHE A 136 20.50 -3.73 2.32
C PHE A 136 19.24 -3.84 3.17
N LEU A 137 18.22 -4.53 2.67
CA LEU A 137 16.96 -4.79 3.35
C LEU A 137 16.76 -6.30 3.53
N GLY A 138 16.85 -6.79 4.77
CA GLY A 138 16.49 -8.17 5.09
C GLY A 138 14.99 -8.30 5.34
N ILE A 139 14.34 -9.25 4.69
CA ILE A 139 12.90 -9.50 4.84
C ILE A 139 12.68 -10.70 5.78
N ILE A 140 11.87 -10.50 6.82
CA ILE A 140 11.44 -11.55 7.74
C ILE A 140 9.94 -11.78 7.53
N LEU A 141 9.58 -13.00 7.12
CA LEU A 141 8.20 -13.43 6.91
C LEU A 141 7.71 -14.19 8.14
N VAL A 142 6.61 -13.74 8.73
CA VAL A 142 6.01 -14.33 9.94
C VAL A 142 4.52 -14.59 9.77
N GLU A 143 4.05 -15.64 10.40
CA GLU A 143 2.63 -15.99 10.44
C GLU A 143 2.18 -16.18 11.89
N PHE A 144 0.87 -16.30 12.08
CA PHE A 144 0.27 -16.43 13.40
C PHE A 144 -0.24 -17.86 13.59
N HIS A 145 -0.46 -18.23 14.85
CA HIS A 145 -1.00 -19.54 15.19
C HIS A 145 -2.35 -19.82 14.51
N ASP A 146 -3.21 -18.79 14.34
CA ASP A 146 -4.55 -18.88 13.72
C ASP A 146 -4.62 -18.34 12.28
N VAL A 147 -3.59 -17.63 11.81
CA VAL A 147 -3.54 -17.02 10.48
C VAL A 147 -2.22 -17.35 9.81
N THR A 148 -2.27 -18.36 8.94
CA THR A 148 -1.14 -18.83 8.14
C THR A 148 -0.97 -18.04 6.85
N HIS A 149 0.26 -18.02 6.34
CA HIS A 149 0.50 -17.55 4.97
C HIS A 149 -0.17 -18.51 3.99
N ARG A 150 -1.10 -17.97 3.19
CA ARG A 150 -1.88 -18.66 2.13
C ARG A 150 -2.00 -20.21 2.26
N ASP A 151 -2.92 -20.73 3.06
CA ASP A 151 -3.58 -22.01 2.75
C ASP A 151 -5.04 -22.09 3.24
N SER A 152 -5.98 -22.17 2.28
CA SER A 152 -7.36 -22.72 2.44
C SER A 152 -8.26 -22.34 1.25
N ASN A 153 -7.97 -21.23 0.56
CA ASN A 153 -8.79 -20.70 -0.55
C ASN A 153 -8.24 -20.99 -1.97
N GLY A 154 -7.27 -21.90 -2.12
CA GLY A 154 -6.87 -22.46 -3.43
C GLY A 154 -5.92 -21.63 -4.29
N TYR A 155 -5.29 -20.57 -3.74
CA TYR A 155 -4.19 -19.87 -4.40
C TYR A 155 -2.84 -20.44 -3.96
N PRO A 156 -1.87 -20.65 -4.87
CA PRO A 156 -0.53 -21.07 -4.48
C PRO A 156 0.11 -20.00 -3.58
N PRO A 157 0.91 -20.40 -2.57
CA PRO A 157 1.68 -19.47 -1.76
C PRO A 157 2.70 -18.74 -2.65
N TYR A 158 3.02 -17.49 -2.31
CA TYR A 158 4.15 -16.81 -2.95
C TYR A 158 5.44 -17.55 -2.61
N THR A 159 6.27 -17.76 -3.62
CA THR A 159 7.60 -18.32 -3.46
C THR A 159 8.57 -17.27 -2.88
N LYS A 160 9.72 -17.71 -2.38
CA LYS A 160 10.82 -16.85 -1.97
C LYS A 160 11.28 -16.00 -3.15
N THR A 161 11.42 -16.62 -4.33
CA THR A 161 11.73 -15.95 -5.58
C THR A 161 10.70 -14.88 -5.95
N ASP A 162 9.40 -15.11 -5.70
CA ASP A 162 8.36 -14.10 -5.96
C ASP A 162 8.59 -12.83 -5.13
N PHE A 163 8.84 -12.99 -3.82
CA PHE A 163 9.16 -11.87 -2.94
C PHE A 163 10.45 -11.15 -3.37
N GLU A 164 11.53 -11.89 -3.62
CA GLU A 164 12.81 -11.32 -4.01
C GLU A 164 12.71 -10.58 -5.34
N ASN A 165 11.99 -11.13 -6.31
CA ASN A 165 11.75 -10.43 -7.56
C ASN A 165 10.93 -9.15 -7.33
N MET A 166 9.89 -9.17 -6.48
CA MET A 166 9.00 -8.01 -6.31
C MET A 166 9.75 -6.86 -5.63
N LEU A 167 10.69 -7.19 -4.76
CA LEU A 167 11.42 -6.23 -3.95
C LEU A 167 12.75 -5.80 -4.58
N PHE A 168 13.52 -6.73 -5.16
CA PHE A 168 14.95 -6.51 -5.42
C PHE A 168 15.39 -6.76 -6.86
N SER A 169 14.52 -7.28 -7.74
CA SER A 169 14.92 -7.49 -9.14
C SER A 169 15.19 -6.19 -9.88
N GLU A 170 15.92 -6.25 -11.00
CA GLU A 170 16.13 -5.13 -11.91
C GLU A 170 15.51 -5.44 -13.27
N ASN A 171 14.63 -4.56 -13.74
CA ASN A 171 13.91 -4.66 -15.01
C ASN A 171 13.30 -6.04 -15.28
N TYR A 172 12.90 -6.77 -14.24
CA TYR A 172 12.26 -8.09 -14.38
C TYR A 172 10.74 -7.92 -14.53
N TYR A 173 10.13 -7.21 -13.57
CA TYR A 173 8.68 -6.99 -13.50
C TYR A 173 8.21 -5.84 -14.40
N ASN A 174 8.38 -5.99 -15.71
CA ASN A 174 7.89 -5.04 -16.70
C ASN A 174 6.97 -5.76 -17.69
N THR A 175 5.66 -5.62 -17.51
CA THR A 175 4.69 -6.31 -18.37
C THR A 175 4.72 -5.80 -19.80
N ALA A 176 4.94 -4.50 -20.00
CA ALA A 176 4.93 -3.90 -21.33
C ALA A 176 6.16 -4.30 -22.16
N GLU A 177 7.32 -4.43 -21.52
CA GLU A 177 8.59 -4.72 -22.19
C GLU A 177 8.87 -6.23 -22.25
N ASN A 178 8.68 -6.93 -21.14
CA ASN A 178 9.14 -8.31 -20.97
C ASN A 178 7.99 -9.33 -20.89
N GLY A 179 6.73 -8.88 -20.87
CA GLY A 179 5.56 -9.75 -20.77
C GLY A 179 5.41 -10.46 -19.43
N ILE A 180 6.16 -10.04 -18.40
CA ILE A 180 6.11 -10.59 -17.05
C ILE A 180 4.97 -9.93 -16.27
N TYR A 181 4.19 -10.75 -15.56
CA TYR A 181 3.10 -10.31 -14.67
C TYR A 181 3.48 -10.60 -13.22
N SER A 182 2.81 -9.93 -12.27
CA SER A 182 2.94 -10.33 -10.85
C SER A 182 2.51 -11.79 -10.64
N PRO A 183 2.86 -12.42 -9.50
CA PRO A 183 2.41 -13.78 -9.20
C PRO A 183 0.88 -13.91 -9.09
N ASP A 184 0.15 -12.80 -8.88
CA ASP A 184 -1.33 -12.74 -8.93
C ASP A 184 -1.89 -12.45 -10.35
N GLY A 185 -1.02 -12.39 -11.36
CA GLY A 185 -1.39 -12.15 -12.75
C GLY A 185 -1.83 -10.71 -13.02
N GLU A 186 -1.15 -9.73 -12.42
CA GLU A 186 -1.39 -8.30 -12.64
C GLU A 186 -0.29 -7.63 -13.46
N GLU A 187 -0.64 -6.57 -14.20
CA GLU A 187 0.32 -5.75 -14.94
C GLU A 187 1.23 -5.01 -13.94
N VAL A 188 2.53 -5.08 -14.15
CA VAL A 188 3.59 -4.53 -13.29
C VAL A 188 4.58 -3.69 -14.12
N PHE A 189 5.20 -2.70 -13.46
CA PHE A 189 6.01 -1.65 -14.10
C PHE A 189 7.38 -1.46 -13.45
N GLY A 190 7.84 -2.45 -12.70
CA GLY A 190 9.11 -2.47 -11.99
C GLY A 190 8.97 -3.16 -10.63
N SER A 191 10.10 -3.58 -10.08
CA SER A 191 10.22 -3.93 -8.67
C SER A 191 10.30 -2.67 -7.79
N VAL A 192 10.34 -2.87 -6.47
CA VAL A 192 10.67 -1.79 -5.53
C VAL A 192 12.07 -1.22 -5.80
N HIS A 193 13.05 -2.08 -6.08
CA HIS A 193 14.39 -1.67 -6.46
C HIS A 193 14.38 -0.79 -7.73
N ASP A 194 13.64 -1.19 -8.78
CA ASP A 194 13.49 -0.38 -10.00
C ASP A 194 12.91 1.00 -9.69
N TYR A 195 11.87 1.05 -8.85
CA TYR A 195 11.27 2.32 -8.43
C TYR A 195 12.30 3.24 -7.78
N TYR A 196 13.02 2.75 -6.77
CA TYR A 196 14.01 3.53 -6.04
C TYR A 196 15.18 3.95 -6.91
N LYS A 197 15.61 3.08 -7.82
CA LYS A 197 16.64 3.38 -8.81
C LYS A 197 16.18 4.50 -9.76
N GLU A 198 14.93 4.45 -10.23
CA GLU A 198 14.37 5.47 -11.12
C GLU A 198 14.23 6.83 -10.43
N VAL A 199 13.55 6.90 -9.28
CA VAL A 199 13.28 8.19 -8.61
C VAL A 199 14.53 8.82 -7.99
N SER A 200 15.57 8.02 -7.71
CA SER A 200 16.87 8.53 -7.30
C SER A 200 17.78 8.91 -8.47
N TYR A 201 17.36 8.71 -9.72
CA TYR A 201 18.20 8.84 -10.91
C TYR A 201 19.47 7.99 -10.83
N GLY A 202 19.37 6.79 -10.26
CA GLY A 202 20.46 5.84 -10.05
C GLY A 202 21.40 6.19 -8.90
N ALA A 203 21.09 7.21 -8.09
CA ALA A 203 21.92 7.61 -6.95
C ALA A 203 21.74 6.71 -5.71
N PHE A 204 20.69 5.91 -5.68
CA PHE A 204 20.37 5.00 -4.58
C PHE A 204 20.11 3.58 -5.11
N ASN A 205 20.71 2.62 -4.42
CA ASN A 205 20.61 1.18 -4.70
C ASN A 205 19.97 0.46 -3.52
N LEU A 206 18.82 -0.17 -3.74
CA LEU A 206 18.17 -1.01 -2.74
C LEU A 206 18.43 -2.48 -3.07
N ILE A 207 19.20 -3.15 -2.20
CA ILE A 207 19.47 -4.58 -2.30
C ILE A 207 18.86 -5.30 -1.10
N GLY A 208 18.76 -6.61 -1.14
CA GLY A 208 18.22 -7.37 -0.03
C GLY A 208 18.00 -8.84 -0.35
N GLU A 209 17.41 -9.52 0.61
CA GLU A 209 17.03 -10.93 0.49
C GLU A 209 15.86 -11.24 1.43
N VAL A 210 15.17 -12.33 1.14
CA VAL A 210 14.24 -12.95 2.10
C VAL A 210 15.06 -13.86 3.03
N LEU A 211 15.08 -13.53 4.32
CA LEU A 211 15.87 -14.26 5.32
C LEU A 211 15.30 -15.65 5.62
N ASN A 212 14.00 -15.85 5.39
CA ASN A 212 13.40 -17.16 5.55
C ASN A 212 14.03 -18.17 4.58
N GLU A 213 14.46 -19.30 5.13
CA GLU A 213 14.97 -20.42 4.34
C GLU A 213 13.87 -21.00 3.44
N PRO A 214 14.19 -21.42 2.21
CA PRO A 214 13.20 -22.02 1.33
C PRO A 214 12.92 -23.47 1.71
N LEU A 215 11.65 -23.83 1.78
CA LEU A 215 11.13 -25.20 1.77
C LEU A 215 11.13 -25.76 0.33
N PRO A 216 10.84 -27.06 0.12
CA PRO A 216 10.64 -27.59 -1.22
C PRO A 216 9.63 -26.77 -2.05
N ASN A 217 9.91 -26.61 -3.34
CA ASN A 217 9.18 -25.73 -4.27
C ASN A 217 9.34 -24.23 -4.00
N ASP A 218 10.40 -23.83 -3.31
CA ASP A 218 10.77 -22.43 -3.07
C ASP A 218 9.75 -21.66 -2.21
N VAL A 219 8.93 -22.35 -1.43
CA VAL A 219 8.04 -21.69 -0.46
C VAL A 219 8.88 -21.25 0.73
N PRO A 220 8.86 -19.98 1.16
CA PRO A 220 9.60 -19.57 2.35
C PRO A 220 9.12 -20.35 3.58
N ASP A 221 10.01 -20.74 4.48
CA ASP A 221 9.65 -21.27 5.79
C ASP A 221 9.27 -20.10 6.70
N TRP A 222 7.98 -19.69 6.66
CA TRP A 222 7.46 -18.60 7.48
C TRP A 222 7.62 -18.92 8.98
N ILE A 223 7.94 -17.90 9.78
CA ILE A 223 8.05 -18.07 11.23
C ILE A 223 6.65 -18.06 11.83
N THR A 224 6.17 -19.20 12.30
CA THR A 224 4.94 -19.27 13.08
C THR A 224 5.17 -18.71 14.48
N LEU A 225 4.53 -17.58 14.78
CA LEU A 225 4.54 -16.95 16.10
C LEU A 225 3.66 -17.73 17.09
N PRO A 226 3.97 -17.69 18.40
CA PRO A 226 3.30 -18.54 19.40
C PRO A 226 1.82 -18.20 19.63
N GLU A 227 1.41 -16.96 19.38
CA GLU A 227 0.06 -16.48 19.69
C GLU A 227 -0.78 -16.20 18.42
N ASP A 228 -2.09 -16.07 18.63
CA ASP A 228 -3.02 -15.70 17.56
C ASP A 228 -2.81 -14.24 17.12
N LYS A 229 -3.18 -13.91 15.88
CA LYS A 229 -3.07 -12.55 15.32
C LYS A 229 -3.75 -11.49 16.18
N SER A 230 -4.88 -11.85 16.80
CA SER A 230 -5.63 -10.95 17.68
C SER A 230 -4.89 -10.56 18.96
N TYR A 231 -3.96 -11.40 19.43
CA TYR A 231 -3.10 -11.11 20.58
C TYR A 231 -2.16 -9.95 20.25
N TYR A 232 -1.38 -10.09 19.16
CA TYR A 232 -0.44 -9.07 18.72
C TYR A 232 -1.12 -7.76 18.34
N HIS A 233 -2.33 -7.81 17.79
CA HIS A 233 -3.09 -6.60 17.51
C HIS A 233 -3.44 -5.81 18.79
N LYS A 234 -3.80 -6.49 19.89
CA LYS A 234 -4.13 -5.83 21.16
C LYS A 234 -2.88 -5.30 21.88
N GLY A 235 -1.72 -5.89 21.59
CA GLY A 235 -0.42 -5.45 22.11
C GLY A 235 0.09 -4.18 21.43
N THR A 236 1.35 -3.84 21.72
CA THR A 236 2.03 -2.75 21.04
C THR A 236 2.82 -3.27 19.84
N TRP A 237 3.15 -2.36 18.93
CA TRP A 237 4.00 -2.70 17.79
C TRP A 237 5.41 -3.11 18.21
N ALA A 238 5.89 -2.59 19.36
CA ALA A 238 7.19 -2.95 19.91
C ALA A 238 7.21 -4.39 20.42
N ASP A 239 6.15 -4.83 21.13
CA ASP A 239 6.03 -6.21 21.60
C ASP A 239 5.99 -7.20 20.43
N PHE A 240 5.23 -6.86 19.38
CA PHE A 240 5.18 -7.66 18.15
C PHE A 240 6.55 -7.72 17.45
N ARG A 241 7.22 -6.57 17.28
CA ARG A 241 8.57 -6.51 16.70
C ARG A 241 9.54 -7.40 17.47
N ASP A 242 9.58 -7.29 18.80
CA ASP A 242 10.56 -8.00 19.62
C ASP A 242 10.36 -9.52 19.57
N GLU A 243 9.11 -10.00 19.63
CA GLU A 243 8.79 -11.42 19.47
C GLU A 243 9.24 -11.97 18.09
N VAL A 244 9.06 -11.18 17.03
CA VAL A 244 9.49 -11.55 15.68
C VAL A 244 11.02 -11.62 15.60
N LEU A 245 11.73 -10.63 16.14
CA LEU A 245 13.19 -10.62 16.12
C LEU A 245 13.78 -11.76 16.95
N ASP A 246 13.22 -12.05 18.13
CA ASP A 246 13.64 -13.18 18.97
C ASP A 246 13.41 -14.51 18.25
N SER A 247 12.24 -14.67 17.61
CA SER A 247 11.92 -15.88 16.83
C SER A 247 12.82 -16.04 15.61
N ALA A 248 13.15 -14.96 14.90
CA ALA A 248 14.07 -14.97 13.76
C ALA A 248 15.51 -15.27 14.19
N ALA A 249 15.98 -14.65 15.28
CA ALA A 249 17.29 -14.92 15.84
C ALA A 249 17.42 -16.37 16.34
N ALA A 250 16.36 -16.96 16.89
CA ALA A 250 16.31 -18.36 17.28
C ALA A 250 16.46 -19.32 16.08
N ARG A 251 16.07 -18.91 14.87
CA ARG A 251 16.35 -19.63 13.61
C ARG A 251 17.73 -19.34 13.02
N GLY A 252 18.52 -18.47 13.66
CA GLY A 252 19.86 -18.08 13.21
C GLY A 252 19.88 -16.98 12.15
N TYR A 253 18.75 -16.31 11.90
CA TYR A 253 18.69 -15.20 10.95
C TYR A 253 19.40 -13.97 11.52
N ASP A 254 20.08 -13.22 10.64
CA ASP A 254 20.72 -11.96 11.03
C ASP A 254 19.66 -10.85 11.21
N THR A 255 19.36 -10.56 12.47
CA THR A 255 18.41 -9.53 12.90
C THR A 255 19.07 -8.19 13.24
N THR A 256 20.34 -8.00 12.87
CA THR A 256 21.05 -6.74 13.13
C THR A 256 20.66 -5.65 12.14
N THR A 257 20.68 -4.41 12.61
CA THR A 257 20.48 -3.22 11.77
C THR A 257 21.63 -2.23 11.93
N THR A 258 21.89 -1.48 10.87
CA THR A 258 22.90 -0.41 10.79
C THR A 258 22.34 0.73 9.94
N ASP A 259 23.14 1.75 9.65
CA ASP A 259 22.74 2.82 8.72
C ASP A 259 22.47 2.31 7.30
N THR A 260 23.17 1.25 6.88
CA THR A 260 23.07 0.65 5.54
C THR A 260 22.40 -0.72 5.54
N ARG A 261 21.98 -1.23 6.70
CA ARG A 261 21.27 -2.50 6.84
C ARG A 261 19.99 -2.30 7.62
N LYS A 262 18.86 -2.56 6.99
CA LYS A 262 17.52 -2.43 7.56
C LYS A 262 16.79 -3.77 7.53
N LEU A 263 15.69 -3.86 8.26
CA LEU A 263 14.81 -5.05 8.24
C LEU A 263 13.38 -4.65 7.92
N ALA A 264 12.68 -5.49 7.16
CA ALA A 264 11.23 -5.42 7.04
C ALA A 264 10.59 -6.73 7.46
N ILE A 265 9.58 -6.66 8.32
CA ILE A 265 8.76 -7.79 8.75
C ILE A 265 7.48 -7.76 7.93
N ILE A 266 7.16 -8.87 7.25
CA ILE A 266 5.88 -9.04 6.57
C ILE A 266 5.12 -10.14 7.30
N TYR A 267 3.91 -9.82 7.77
CA TYR A 267 3.09 -10.77 8.51
C TYR A 267 1.92 -11.30 7.69
N ALA A 268 1.54 -12.56 7.93
CA ALA A 268 0.50 -13.24 7.16
C ALA A 268 -0.89 -12.60 7.29
N GLY A 269 -1.65 -12.65 6.19
CA GLY A 269 -3.04 -12.20 6.14
C GLY A 269 -3.23 -10.68 5.95
N ASN A 270 -4.44 -10.22 6.24
CA ASN A 270 -4.88 -8.85 5.97
C ASN A 270 -4.38 -7.84 7.02
N ILE A 271 -4.32 -6.56 6.64
CA ILE A 271 -3.97 -5.46 7.54
C ILE A 271 -4.98 -5.27 8.68
N TRP A 272 -4.47 -5.06 9.90
CA TRP A 272 -5.25 -4.68 11.06
C TRP A 272 -4.80 -3.31 11.59
N ILE A 273 -5.67 -2.29 11.48
CA ILE A 273 -5.43 -0.89 11.84
C ILE A 273 -5.83 -0.63 13.30
N GLY A 274 -5.06 0.21 14.01
CA GLY A 274 -5.41 0.71 15.35
C GLY A 274 -4.85 -0.11 16.52
N GLY A 275 -3.75 -0.84 16.31
CA GLY A 275 -3.12 -1.68 17.33
C GLY A 275 -1.69 -2.09 16.94
N GLY A 276 -1.13 -3.11 17.60
CA GLY A 276 0.26 -3.54 17.42
C GLY A 276 0.63 -4.06 16.02
N LEU A 277 -0.37 -4.42 15.21
CA LEU A 277 -0.18 -4.89 13.82
C LEU A 277 -0.39 -3.80 12.77
N GLN A 278 -0.64 -2.56 13.16
CA GLN A 278 -0.73 -1.48 12.19
C GLN A 278 0.60 -1.32 11.45
N THR A 279 0.56 -1.14 10.13
CA THR A 279 1.76 -0.81 9.34
C THR A 279 2.47 0.37 9.97
N ALA A 280 3.74 0.18 10.33
CA ALA A 280 4.53 1.21 10.98
C ALA A 280 6.03 1.00 10.71
N ALA A 281 6.78 2.02 11.09
CA ALA A 281 8.23 2.04 11.06
C ALA A 281 8.74 2.29 12.48
N ASP A 282 9.81 1.59 12.83
CA ASP A 282 10.68 1.91 13.93
C ASP A 282 11.94 2.61 13.38
N PRO A 283 11.89 3.95 13.21
CA PRO A 283 12.98 4.69 12.61
C PRO A 283 14.26 4.64 13.46
N THR A 284 14.14 4.42 14.78
CA THR A 284 15.29 4.34 15.68
C THR A 284 16.08 3.06 15.43
N ASN A 285 15.41 1.94 15.20
CA ASN A 285 16.06 0.66 14.96
C ASN A 285 16.17 0.30 13.47
N GLY A 286 15.60 1.10 12.56
CA GLY A 286 15.64 0.83 11.13
C GLY A 286 14.86 -0.41 10.72
N ILE A 287 13.72 -0.63 11.39
CA ILE A 287 12.85 -1.80 11.20
C ILE A 287 11.48 -1.33 10.73
N TYR A 288 10.93 -2.04 9.75
CA TYR A 288 9.64 -1.74 9.13
C TYR A 288 8.75 -2.96 9.24
N PHE A 289 7.43 -2.79 9.33
CA PHE A 289 6.54 -3.94 9.32
C PHE A 289 5.20 -3.65 8.67
N MET A 290 4.70 -4.64 7.92
CA MET A 290 3.50 -4.55 7.10
C MET A 290 2.79 -5.89 6.98
N ALA A 291 1.50 -5.83 6.61
CA ALA A 291 0.74 -7.03 6.27
C ALA A 291 1.12 -7.56 4.88
N GLU A 292 1.06 -8.87 4.70
CA GLU A 292 1.10 -9.56 3.40
C GLU A 292 -0.02 -9.04 2.48
N ARG A 293 -1.19 -8.73 3.04
CA ARG A 293 -2.37 -8.30 2.28
C ARG A 293 -2.93 -6.99 2.80
N TRP A 294 -3.37 -6.15 1.86
CA TRP A 294 -4.22 -5.01 2.15
C TRP A 294 -5.53 -5.16 1.39
N GLN A 295 -6.56 -5.62 2.10
CA GLN A 295 -7.90 -5.82 1.59
C GLN A 295 -8.90 -5.13 2.52
N ARG A 296 -9.99 -4.63 1.94
CA ARG A 296 -11.13 -4.12 2.71
C ARG A 296 -12.19 -5.22 2.83
N PRO A 297 -12.90 -5.33 3.97
CA PRO A 297 -12.72 -4.54 5.19
C PRO A 297 -11.40 -4.87 5.91
N THR A 298 -10.76 -3.86 6.52
CA THR A 298 -9.57 -4.05 7.36
C THR A 298 -9.96 -4.75 8.66
N ASN A 299 -8.97 -5.28 9.40
CA ASN A 299 -9.15 -5.97 10.68
C ASN A 299 -9.95 -7.29 10.55
N LYS A 300 -9.89 -7.93 9.37
CA LYS A 300 -10.51 -9.23 9.06
C LYS A 300 -9.68 -10.00 8.04
N ASP A 301 -9.39 -11.27 8.33
CA ASP A 301 -8.60 -12.16 7.45
C ASP A 301 -9.47 -13.04 6.54
N THR A 302 -10.62 -13.51 7.04
CA THR A 302 -11.59 -14.27 6.25
C THR A 302 -12.51 -13.33 5.48
N ILE A 303 -12.08 -12.90 4.30
CA ILE A 303 -12.90 -12.13 3.37
C ILE A 303 -13.44 -13.09 2.31
N THR A 304 -14.71 -13.48 2.42
CA THR A 304 -15.44 -14.22 1.36
C THR A 304 -16.00 -13.29 0.28
N ASP A 305 -15.44 -12.09 0.16
CA ASP A 305 -16.00 -11.07 -0.71
C ASP A 305 -15.69 -11.40 -2.19
N PRO A 306 -16.70 -11.64 -3.05
CA PRO A 306 -16.51 -11.78 -4.50
C PRO A 306 -15.83 -10.58 -5.17
N PHE A 307 -15.66 -9.45 -4.47
CA PHE A 307 -14.91 -8.29 -4.97
C PHE A 307 -13.39 -8.44 -4.88
N ALA A 308 -12.84 -9.51 -4.30
CA ALA A 308 -11.42 -9.86 -4.45
C ALA A 308 -11.01 -10.13 -5.91
N HIS A 309 -11.98 -10.41 -6.81
CA HIS A 309 -11.73 -10.65 -8.23
C HIS A 309 -12.40 -9.68 -9.20
N ASN A 310 -13.25 -8.78 -8.70
CA ASN A 310 -13.79 -7.70 -9.54
C ASN A 310 -12.85 -6.49 -9.49
N ARG A 311 -11.73 -6.67 -10.18
CA ARG A 311 -10.82 -5.60 -10.62
C ARG A 311 -11.66 -4.47 -11.24
N CYS A 312 -11.96 -3.40 -10.50
CA CYS A 312 -12.15 -2.07 -11.08
C CYS A 312 -10.72 -1.59 -11.37
N ALA A 313 -10.21 -1.67 -12.60
CA ALA A 313 -10.46 -0.62 -13.59
C ALA A 313 -10.33 0.79 -13.01
N LEU A 314 -9.34 1.00 -12.14
CA LEU A 314 -8.75 2.32 -11.96
C LEU A 314 -7.77 2.45 -13.12
N SER A 315 -8.25 3.10 -14.17
CA SER A 315 -7.42 3.58 -15.29
C SER A 315 -6.52 4.71 -14.84
#